data_AF-A0A956R8C9-F1
#
_entry.id   AF-A0A956R8C9-F1
#
_cell.length_a   1.000
_cell.length_b   1.000
_cell.length_c   1.000
_cell.angle_alpha   90.00
_cell.angle_beta   90.00
_cell.angle_gamma   90.00
#
_symmetry.space_group_name_H-M   'P 1'
#
loop_
_entity.id
_entity.type
_entity.pdbx_description
1 polymer ?
#
loop_
_entity_poly.entity_id
_entity_poly.type
_entity_poly.pdbx_seq_one_letter_code
_entity_poly.pdbx_strand_id
1 'polypeptide(L)' 'MSERSDDEQLLARWRGGDAQAGAALFERYYEAIARFFVNKVGLDCGDLVQATFLGCLEGLERFRGEASFRTLLFAIAR' A
#
# COMPACT_ATOMS: atom_id res chain seq x y z
N MET A 1 19.81 2.95 6.53
CA MET A 1 18.36 2.72 6.74
C MET A 1 17.89 1.79 5.63
N SER A 2 17.20 0.70 5.98
CA SER A 2 16.66 -0.24 4.98
C SER A 2 15.28 0.25 4.52
N GLU A 3 14.90 0.00 3.27
CA GLU A 3 13.59 0.36 2.69
C GLU A 3 12.41 -0.08 3.58
N ARG A 4 12.50 -1.28 4.19
CA ARG A 4 11.50 -1.74 5.16
C ARG A 4 11.38 -0.85 6.40
N SER A 5 12.50 -0.38 6.94
CA SER A 5 12.54 0.46 8.14
C SER A 5 12.03 1.87 7.86
N ASP A 6 12.17 2.34 6.62
CA ASP A 6 11.60 3.60 6.14
C ASP A 6 10.07 3.49 5.98
N ASP A 7 9.59 2.40 5.37
CA ASP A 7 8.16 2.13 5.24
C ASP A 7 7.47 1.96 6.59
N GLU A 8 8.10 1.28 7.54
CA GLU A 8 7.58 1.13 8.90
C GLU A 8 7.42 2.48 9.61
N GLN A 9 8.37 3.41 9.42
CA GLN A 9 8.28 4.76 9.97
C GLN A 9 7.16 5.59 9.32
N LEU A 10 7.05 5.54 7.99
CA LEU A 10 5.96 6.20 7.27
C LEU A 10 4.61 5.62 7.68
N LEU A 11 4.52 4.30 7.86
CA LEU A 11 3.30 3.63 8.29
C LEU A 11 2.91 4.04 9.72
N ALA A 12 3.87 4.11 10.64
CA ALA A 12 3.63 4.56 12.00
C ALA A 12 3.13 6.02 12.05
N ARG A 13 3.75 6.91 11.26
CA ARG A 13 3.31 8.30 11.13
C ARG A 13 1.90 8.40 10.55
N TRP A 14 1.62 7.63 9.49
CA TRP A 14 0.30 7.62 8.86
C TRP A 14 -0.79 7.15 9.83
N ARG A 15 -0.52 6.11 10.63
CA ARG A 15 -1.42 5.68 11.73
C ARG A 15 -1.62 6.75 12.80
N GLY A 16 -0.64 7.62 12.99
CA GLY A 16 -0.73 8.80 13.86
C GLY A 16 -1.51 9.97 13.25
N GLY A 17 -2.09 9.82 12.05
CA GLY A 17 -2.86 10.87 11.36
C GLY A 17 -2.05 11.69 10.34
N ASP A 18 -0.79 11.33 10.09
CA ASP A 18 0.04 12.02 9.10
C ASP A 18 -0.31 11.57 7.67
N ALA A 19 -1.20 12.32 7.02
CA ALA A 19 -1.62 12.05 5.65
C ALA A 19 -0.46 12.12 4.63
N GLN A 20 0.59 12.90 4.90
CA GLN A 20 1.75 13.00 3.99
C GLN A 20 2.58 11.72 4.02
N ALA A 21 2.70 11.08 5.18
CA ALA A 21 3.35 9.78 5.29
C ALA A 21 2.58 8.68 4.53
N GLY A 22 1.25 8.74 4.56
CA GLY A 22 0.39 7.88 3.75
C GLY A 22 0.56 8.11 2.25
N ALA A 23 0.61 9.36 1.81
CA ALA A 23 0.84 9.71 0.41
C ALA A 23 2.21 9.21 -0.10
N ALA A 24 3.27 9.34 0.71
CA ALA A 24 4.59 8.83 0.36
C ALA A 24 4.61 7.29 0.18
N LEU A 25 3.92 6.56 1.06
CA LEU A 25 3.74 5.11 0.90
C LEU A 25 2.93 4.78 -0.37
N PHE A 26 1.88 5.55 -0.65
CA PHE A 26 1.06 5.34 -1.84
C PHE A 26 1.87 5.53 -3.12
N GLU A 27 2.58 6.65 -3.25
CA GLU A 27 3.44 6.94 -4.41
C GLU A 27 4.51 5.87 -4.63
N ARG A 28 5.15 5.40 -3.55
CA ARG A 28 6.18 4.35 -3.61
C ARG A 28 5.64 3.04 -4.17
N TYR A 29 4.41 2.67 -3.82
CA TYR A 29 3.85 1.35 -4.13
C TYR A 29 2.88 1.36 -5.31
N TYR A 30 2.44 2.52 -5.77
CA TYR A 30 1.49 2.65 -6.87
C TYR A 30 1.97 1.94 -8.13
N GLU A 31 3.19 2.20 -8.57
CA GLU A 31 3.74 1.59 -9.80
C GLU A 31 3.84 0.06 -9.69
N ALA A 32 4.19 -0.46 -8.51
CA ALA A 32 4.30 -1.89 -8.28
C ALA A 32 2.93 -2.59 -8.36
N ILE A 33 1.89 -1.99 -7.78
CA ILE A 33 0.52 -2.52 -7.82
C ILE A 33 -0.10 -2.37 -9.21
N ALA A 34 0.11 -1.22 -9.88
CA ALA A 34 -0.32 -1.03 -11.26
C ALA A 34 0.31 -2.08 -12.17
N ARG A 35 1.63 -2.29 -12.10
CA ARG A 35 2.33 -3.31 -12.88
C ARG A 35 1.83 -4.73 -12.57
N PHE A 36 1.53 -5.03 -11.31
CA PHE A 36 0.96 -6.31 -10.92
C PHE A 36 -0.37 -6.59 -11.61
N PHE A 37 -1.28 -5.62 -11.63
CA PHE A 37 -2.56 -5.82 -12.31
C PHE A 37 -2.47 -5.75 -13.82
N VAL A 38 -1.61 -4.90 -14.40
CA VAL A 38 -1.36 -4.90 -15.86
C VAL A 38 -0.96 -6.30 -16.35
N ASN A 39 -0.15 -7.01 -15.58
CA ASN A 39 0.25 -8.39 -15.90
C ASN A 39 -0.89 -9.42 -15.76
N LYS A 40 -1.93 -9.14 -14.96
CA LYS A 40 -3.07 -10.06 -14.73
C LYS A 40 -4.26 -9.80 -15.66
N VAL A 41 -4.60 -8.53 -15.87
CA VAL A 41 -5.86 -8.10 -16.50
C VAL A 41 -5.66 -7.11 -17.67
N GLY A 42 -4.42 -6.71 -17.95
CA GLY A 42 -4.12 -5.70 -18.97
C GLY A 42 -4.26 -4.26 -18.46
N LEU A 43 -4.27 -3.30 -19.40
CA LEU A 43 -4.20 -1.87 -19.10
C LEU A 43 -5.45 -1.30 -18.39
N ASP A 44 -6.57 -2.03 -18.40
CA ASP A 44 -7.83 -1.63 -17.75
C ASP A 44 -7.85 -2.02 -16.26
N CYS A 45 -6.76 -1.73 -15.55
CA CYS A 45 -6.59 -2.12 -14.14
C CYS A 45 -6.80 -0.98 -13.14
N GLY A 46 -7.16 0.22 -13.62
CA GLY A 46 -7.24 1.43 -12.80
C GLY A 46 -8.11 1.25 -11.55
N ASP A 47 -9.27 0.63 -11.72
CA ASP A 47 -10.22 0.37 -10.63
C ASP A 47 -9.67 -0.61 -9.60
N LEU A 48 -8.91 -1.63 -10.02
CA LEU A 48 -8.30 -2.60 -9.11
C LEU A 48 -7.18 -1.98 -8.28
N VAL A 49 -6.41 -1.06 -8.87
CA VAL A 49 -5.39 -0.30 -8.15
C VAL A 49 -6.07 0.57 -7.08
N GLN A 50 -7.11 1.32 -7.46
CA GLN A 50 -7.86 2.15 -6.50
C GLN A 50 -8.49 1.30 -5.39
N ALA A 51 -9.16 0.21 -5.74
CA ALA A 51 -9.78 -0.70 -4.76
C ALA A 51 -8.75 -1.29 -3.78
N THR A 52 -7.53 -1.59 -4.25
CA THR A 52 -6.45 -2.10 -3.41
C THR A 52 -6.03 -1.08 -2.35
N PHE A 53 -5.83 0.18 -2.74
CA PHE A 53 -5.43 1.21 -1.78
C PHE A 53 -6.58 1.65 -0.87
N LEU A 54 -7.82 1.64 -1.36
CA LEU A 54 -9.00 1.85 -0.51
C LEU A 54 -9.09 0.76 0.57
N GLY A 55 -8.97 -0.52 0.18
CA GLY A 55 -8.90 -1.63 1.12
C GLY A 55 -7.69 -1.56 2.05
N CYS A 56 -6.59 -0.93 1.61
CA CYS A 56 -5.43 -0.68 2.46
C CYS A 56 -5.74 0.33 3.56
N LEU A 57 -6.46 1.41 3.25
CA LEU A 57 -6.89 2.39 4.24
C LEU A 57 -7.79 1.75 5.29
N GLU A 58 -8.76 0.93 4.87
CA GLU A 58 -9.67 0.19 5.76
C GLU A 58 -8.93 -0.88 6.60
N GLY A 59 -7.95 -1.55 5.99
CA GLY A 59 -7.13 -2.57 6.64
C GLY A 59 -6.10 -2.01 7.61
N LEU A 60 -5.68 -0.76 7.42
CA LEU A 60 -4.64 -0.11 8.21
C LEU A 60 -5.00 -0.03 9.70
N GLU A 61 -6.27 0.24 10.02
CA GLU A 61 -6.76 0.28 11.40
C GLU A 61 -6.59 -1.08 12.11
N ARG A 62 -6.73 -2.17 11.35
CA ARG A 62 -6.64 -3.56 11.84
C ARG A 62 -5.22 -4.12 11.78
N PHE A 63 -4.29 -3.41 11.13
CA PHE A 63 -2.95 -3.90 10.88
C PHE A 63 -2.12 -3.92 12.18
N ARG A 64 -1.62 -5.12 12.53
CA ARG A 64 -0.84 -5.34 13.77
C ARG A 64 0.66 -5.05 13.63
N GLY A 65 1.15 -4.75 12.42
CA GLY A 65 2.58 -4.55 12.18
C GLY A 65 3.41 -5.84 12.13
N GLU A 66 2.76 -7.01 12.08
CA GLU A 66 3.42 -8.31 12.01
C GLU A 66 3.95 -8.66 10.60
N ALA A 67 3.62 -7.85 9.60
CA ALA A 67 4.06 -8.00 8.22
C ALA A 67 4.55 -6.65 7.66
N SER A 68 5.16 -6.67 6.47
CA SER A 68 5.54 -5.42 5.79
C SER A 68 4.34 -4.73 5.16
N PHE A 69 4.42 -3.41 4.94
CA PHE A 69 3.39 -2.66 4.22
C PHE A 69 3.15 -3.23 2.81
N ARG A 70 4.22 -3.63 2.13
CA ARG A 70 4.14 -4.35 0.86
C ARG A 70 3.27 -5.61 0.96
N THR A 71 3.48 -6.42 2.00
CA THR A 71 2.72 -7.65 2.22
C THR A 71 1.23 -7.35 2.39
N LEU A 72 0.88 -6.29 3.13
CA LEU A 72 -0.51 -5.85 3.28
C LEU A 72 -1.14 -5.51 1.92
N LEU A 73 -0.48 -4.68 1.11
CA LEU A 73 -0.99 -4.28 -0.20
C LEU A 73 -1.24 -5.48 -1.13
N PHE A 74 -0.29 -6.41 -1.22
CA PHE A 74 -0.43 -7.59 -2.06
C PHE A 74 -1.42 -8.63 -1.51
N ALA A 75 -1.72 -8.61 -0.21
CA ALA A 75 -2.79 -9.43 0.37
C ALA A 75 -4.18 -8.91 -0.02
N ILE A 76 -4.31 -7.59 -0.21
CA ILE A 76 -5.56 -6.95 -0.65
C ILE A 76 -5.72 -7.04 -2.18
N ALA A 77 -4.62 -6.88 -2.92
CA ALA A 77 -4.59 -6.98 -4.38
C ALA A 77 -4.84 -8.43 -4.86
N ARG A 78 -6.11 -8.84 -4.94
CA ARG A 78 -6.52 -10.18 -5.35
C ARG A 78 -6.83 -10.28 -6.84
#